data_AF-A0A926AUZ8-F1
#
_entry.id   AF-A0A926AUZ8-F1
#
_cell.length_a   1.000
_cell.length_b   1.000
_cell.length_c   1.000
_cell.angle_alpha   90.00
_cell.angle_beta   90.00
_cell.angle_gamma   90.00
#
_symmetry.space_group_name_H-M   'P 1'
#
loop_
_entity.id
_entity.type
_entity.pdbx_description
1 polymer ?
#
loop_
_entity_poly.entity_id
_entity_poly.type
_entity_poly.pdbx_seq_one_letter_code
_entity_poly.pdbx_strand_id
1 'polypeptide(L)'
;MAKLTFQASAERGDFLITAEVMPPKGPDVIDFLAKARLLKDRVHAVNVTDSNRAVMRLSPVAASVLLVQAGIEPILQLACRDRNRIALQADLLGAYALGVRNVLSLTGDPVES
;
A
#
# COMPACT_ATOMS: atom_id res chain seq x y z
N MET A 1 -10.19 -22.86 -5.52
CA MET A 1 -10.81 -21.64 -6.07
C MET A 1 -9.79 -20.52 -6.03
N ALA A 2 -9.68 -19.70 -7.07
CA ALA A 2 -8.84 -18.50 -7.01
C ALA A 2 -9.43 -17.52 -5.99
N LYS A 3 -8.58 -16.92 -5.15
CA LYS A 3 -8.99 -15.87 -4.21
C LYS A 3 -9.54 -14.68 -5.00
N LEU A 4 -10.69 -14.16 -4.60
CA LEU A 4 -11.25 -12.92 -5.17
C LEU A 4 -10.32 -11.74 -4.85
N THR A 5 -10.26 -10.76 -5.76
CA THR A 5 -9.57 -9.51 -5.49
C THR A 5 -10.30 -8.71 -4.41
N PHE A 6 -9.60 -7.80 -3.75
CA PHE A 6 -10.19 -6.88 -2.78
C PHE A 6 -11.37 -6.11 -3.37
N GLN A 7 -11.21 -5.57 -4.59
CA GLN A 7 -12.27 -4.87 -5.30
C GLN A 7 -13.51 -5.77 -5.51
N ALA A 8 -13.33 -7.00 -5.98
CA ALA A 8 -14.45 -7.90 -6.25
C ALA A 8 -15.19 -8.30 -4.97
N SER A 9 -14.47 -8.52 -3.86
CA SER A 9 -15.11 -8.76 -2.56
C SER A 9 -15.86 -7.53 -2.05
N ALA A 10 -15.33 -6.33 -2.27
CA ALA A 10 -16.00 -5.08 -1.89
C ALA A 10 -17.29 -4.87 -2.69
N GLU A 11 -17.26 -5.07 -4.01
CA GLU A 11 -18.42 -4.94 -4.90
C GLU A 11 -19.52 -5.95 -4.60
N ARG A 12 -19.17 -7.14 -4.11
CA ARG A 12 -20.12 -8.16 -3.65
C ARG A 12 -20.75 -7.85 -2.28
N GLY A 13 -20.24 -6.85 -1.56
CA GLY A 13 -20.67 -6.54 -0.20
C GLY A 13 -20.22 -7.55 0.85
N ASP A 14 -19.11 -8.27 0.61
CA ASP A 14 -18.52 -9.16 1.60
C ASP A 14 -18.05 -8.36 2.82
N PHE A 15 -17.98 -9.03 3.99
CA PHE A 15 -17.32 -8.44 5.16
C PHE A 15 -15.79 -8.42 4.96
N LEU A 16 -15.22 -7.22 4.77
CA LEU A 16 -13.81 -7.04 4.45
C LEU A 16 -12.95 -6.91 5.71
N ILE A 17 -11.94 -7.77 5.80
CA ILE A 17 -10.83 -7.67 6.76
C ILE A 17 -9.59 -7.19 6.01
N THR A 18 -8.99 -6.09 6.48
CA THR A 18 -7.69 -5.59 6.03
C THR A 18 -6.72 -5.49 7.20
N ALA A 19 -5.43 -5.45 6.91
CA ALA A 19 -4.39 -5.18 7.89
C ALA A 19 -3.48 -4.05 7.39
N GLU A 20 -2.80 -3.37 8.30
CA GLU A 20 -1.85 -2.31 7.96
C GLU A 20 -0.42 -2.77 8.19
N VAL A 21 0.45 -2.43 7.23
CA VAL A 21 1.90 -2.61 7.34
C VAL A 21 2.60 -1.30 7.02
N MET A 22 3.71 -1.10 7.69
CA MET A 22 4.49 0.11 7.55
C MET A 22 5.80 -0.20 6.82
N PRO A 23 6.14 0.52 5.73
CA PRO A 23 7.41 0.31 5.05
C PRO A 23 8.62 0.52 5.98
N PRO A 24 9.77 -0.13 5.68
CA PRO A 24 10.99 0.04 6.46
C PRO A 24 11.57 1.46 6.33
N LYS A 25 12.42 1.87 7.27
CA LYS A 25 13.14 3.17 7.25
C LYS A 25 14.35 3.19 6.30
N GLY A 26 14.57 2.12 5.53
CA GLY A 26 15.74 1.95 4.69
C GLY A 26 15.48 0.93 3.57
N PRO A 27 16.52 0.54 2.82
CA PRO A 27 16.37 -0.32 1.65
C PRO A 27 16.18 -1.82 2.00
N ASP A 28 16.47 -2.24 3.22
CA ASP A 28 16.25 -3.63 3.65
C ASP A 28 14.77 -3.91 3.88
N VAL A 29 14.24 -4.85 3.08
CA VAL A 29 12.82 -5.23 3.04
C VAL A 29 12.57 -6.64 3.60
N ILE A 30 13.58 -7.34 4.10
CA ILE A 30 13.47 -8.75 4.52
C ILE A 30 12.42 -8.91 5.61
N ASP A 31 12.54 -8.15 6.70
CA ASP A 31 11.60 -8.20 7.82
C ASP A 31 10.20 -7.70 7.45
N PHE A 32 10.12 -6.69 6.58
CA PHE A 32 8.86 -6.17 6.06
C PHE A 32 8.09 -7.26 5.31
N LEU A 33 8.76 -7.97 4.39
CA LEU A 33 8.15 -9.06 3.62
C LEU A 33 7.85 -10.28 4.50
N ALA A 34 8.70 -10.60 5.46
CA ALA A 34 8.45 -11.69 6.41
C ALA A 34 7.15 -11.44 7.20
N LYS A 35 6.96 -10.23 7.73
CA LYS A 35 5.74 -9.83 8.44
C LYS A 35 4.52 -9.80 7.52
N ALA A 36 4.64 -9.24 6.31
CA ALA A 36 3.54 -9.20 5.36
C ALA A 36 3.06 -10.60 4.95
N ARG A 37 3.97 -11.57 4.80
CA ARG A 37 3.62 -12.96 4.49
C ARG A 37 2.78 -13.64 5.58
N LEU A 38 2.88 -13.22 6.84
CA LEU A 38 2.02 -13.72 7.92
C LEU A 38 0.54 -13.37 7.69
N LEU A 39 0.27 -12.30 6.93
CA LEU A 39 -1.08 -11.81 6.62
C LEU A 39 -1.64 -12.45 5.34
N LYS A 40 -0.80 -13.10 4.53
CA LYS A 40 -1.21 -13.73 3.28
C LYS A 40 -2.33 -14.74 3.56
N ASP A 41 -3.36 -14.70 2.72
CA ASP A 41 -4.57 -15.54 2.81
C ASP A 41 -5.39 -15.40 4.10
N ARG A 42 -5.05 -14.46 4.98
CA ARG A 42 -5.82 -14.14 6.21
C ARG A 42 -6.61 -12.84 6.11
N VAL A 43 -6.18 -11.94 5.22
CA VAL A 43 -6.83 -10.65 4.95
C VAL A 43 -7.14 -10.49 3.47
N HIS A 44 -8.13 -9.65 3.16
CA HIS A 44 -8.51 -9.35 1.78
C HIS A 44 -7.41 -8.54 1.10
N ALA A 45 -6.92 -7.50 1.77
CA ALA A 45 -5.79 -6.69 1.32
C ALA A 45 -4.99 -6.10 2.49
N VAL A 46 -3.81 -5.59 2.16
CA VAL A 46 -2.86 -5.00 3.11
C VAL A 46 -2.64 -3.52 2.78
N ASN A 47 -2.98 -2.63 3.72
CA ASN A 47 -2.69 -1.21 3.63
C ASN A 47 -1.19 -0.95 3.77
N VAL A 48 -0.61 -0.21 2.82
CA VAL A 48 0.79 0.21 2.83
C VAL A 48 0.83 1.70 3.11
N THR A 49 1.29 2.07 4.30
CA THR A 49 1.29 3.49 4.75
C THR A 49 2.31 4.35 4.00
N ASP A 50 1.95 5.61 3.76
CA ASP A 50 2.85 6.62 3.18
C ASP A 50 3.42 7.55 4.27
N SER A 51 4.61 7.21 4.77
CA SER A 51 5.44 8.08 5.63
C SER A 51 4.68 8.81 6.75
N ASN A 52 3.82 8.08 7.48
CA ASN A 52 3.01 8.63 8.57
C ASN A 52 3.85 9.46 9.56
N ARG A 53 3.27 10.56 10.05
CA ARG A 53 3.89 11.53 10.97
C ARG A 53 5.18 12.16 10.44
N ALA A 54 5.27 12.34 9.12
CA ALA A 54 6.46 12.86 8.43
C ALA A 54 7.76 12.08 8.73
N VAL A 55 7.63 10.77 9.01
CA VAL A 55 8.79 9.90 9.22
C VAL A 55 9.19 9.26 7.90
N MET A 56 10.41 9.55 7.43
CA MET A 56 10.95 8.98 6.20
C MET A 56 10.95 7.45 6.25
N ARG A 57 10.40 6.86 5.18
CA ARG A 57 10.35 5.42 4.93
C ARG A 57 10.55 5.14 3.45
N LEU A 58 10.77 3.87 3.13
CA LEU A 58 10.74 3.37 1.75
C LEU A 58 9.44 3.83 1.07
N SER A 59 9.54 4.21 -0.21
CA SER A 59 8.40 4.63 -1.03
C SER A 59 7.22 3.66 -0.89
N PRO A 60 6.00 4.16 -0.61
CA PRO A 60 4.83 3.30 -0.47
C PRO A 60 4.48 2.60 -1.79
N VAL A 61 4.83 3.21 -2.94
CA VAL A 61 4.71 2.58 -4.27
C VAL A 61 5.63 1.37 -4.36
N ALA A 62 6.91 1.53 -4.02
CA ALA A 62 7.88 0.43 -4.07
C ALA A 62 7.49 -0.70 -3.10
N ALA A 63 7.10 -0.37 -1.87
CA ALA A 63 6.62 -1.34 -0.90
C ALA A 63 5.37 -2.09 -1.40
N SER A 64 4.42 -1.40 -2.03
CA SER A 64 3.22 -2.03 -2.61
C SER A 64 3.56 -2.99 -3.75
N VAL A 65 4.49 -2.61 -4.63
CA VAL A 65 4.94 -3.48 -5.74
C VAL A 65 5.62 -4.74 -5.22
N LEU A 66 6.43 -4.63 -4.16
CA LEU A 66 7.03 -5.79 -3.50
C LEU A 66 5.97 -6.74 -2.91
N LEU A 67 4.86 -6.20 -2.38
CA LEU A 67 3.73 -7.02 -1.94
C LEU A 67 3.03 -7.72 -3.10
N VAL A 68 2.80 -7.03 -4.22
CA VAL A 68 2.26 -7.64 -5.45
C VAL A 68 3.14 -8.82 -5.89
N GLN A 69 4.46 -8.62 -5.94
CA GLN A 69 5.43 -9.69 -6.29
C GLN A 69 5.42 -10.86 -5.29
N ALA A 70 5.08 -10.62 -4.03
CA ALA A 70 4.88 -11.66 -3.01
C ALA A 70 3.50 -12.36 -3.08
N GLY A 71 2.64 -11.94 -4.01
CA GLY A 71 1.27 -12.43 -4.14
C GLY A 71 0.36 -11.97 -3.01
N ILE A 72 0.61 -10.77 -2.47
CA ILE A 72 -0.19 -10.11 -1.44
C ILE A 72 -0.80 -8.86 -2.07
N GLU A 73 -2.11 -8.71 -1.96
CA GLU A 73 -2.82 -7.58 -2.56
C GLU A 73 -2.67 -6.31 -1.70
N PRO A 74 -2.00 -5.25 -2.20
CA PRO A 74 -1.83 -4.02 -1.44
C PRO A 74 -3.00 -3.05 -1.64
N ILE A 75 -3.21 -2.20 -0.65
CA ILE A 75 -3.88 -0.89 -0.77
C ILE A 75 -2.79 0.17 -0.58
N LEU A 76 -2.42 0.84 -1.66
CA LEU A 76 -1.43 1.90 -1.66
C LEU A 76 -2.02 3.14 -1.00
N GLN A 77 -1.55 3.51 0.20
CA GLN A 77 -1.85 4.83 0.73
C GLN A 77 -0.98 5.86 0.00
N LEU A 78 -1.57 6.98 -0.40
CA LEU A 78 -0.87 8.06 -1.06
C LEU A 78 -1.29 9.39 -0.44
N ALA A 79 -0.36 10.03 0.26
CA ALA A 79 -0.55 11.32 0.89
C ALA A 79 -0.03 12.46 -0.02
N CYS A 80 -0.75 13.59 -0.01
CA CYS A 80 -0.44 14.73 -0.86
C CYS A 80 0.62 15.69 -0.29
N ARG A 81 0.97 15.60 1.00
CA ARG A 81 1.82 16.58 1.71
C ARG A 81 3.18 16.82 1.03
N ASP A 82 3.86 15.75 0.64
CA ASP A 82 5.27 15.80 0.21
C ASP A 82 5.47 15.63 -1.30
N ARG A 83 4.38 15.65 -2.09
CA ARG A 83 4.41 15.42 -3.54
C ARG A 83 3.65 16.50 -4.29
N ASN A 84 4.23 16.97 -5.39
CA ASN A 84 3.50 17.80 -6.34
C ASN A 84 2.55 16.93 -7.20
N ARG A 85 1.64 17.58 -7.94
CA ARG A 85 0.65 16.90 -8.79
C ARG A 85 1.27 15.96 -9.83
N ILE A 86 2.40 16.34 -10.43
CA ILE A 86 3.07 15.53 -11.46
C ILE A 86 3.66 14.27 -10.82
N ALA A 87 4.29 14.40 -9.65
CA ALA A 87 4.81 13.28 -8.88
C ALA A 87 3.69 12.30 -8.49
N LEU A 88 2.54 12.80 -8.01
CA LEU A 88 1.37 11.96 -7.70
C LEU A 88 0.86 11.20 -8.94
N GLN A 89 0.75 11.88 -10.08
CA GLN A 89 0.33 11.25 -11.34
C GLN A 89 1.32 10.18 -11.80
N ALA A 90 2.61 10.46 -11.74
CA ALA A 90 3.66 9.52 -12.10
C ALA A 90 3.65 8.28 -11.18
N ASP A 91 3.51 8.50 -9.86
CA ASP A 91 3.41 7.42 -8.86
C ASP A 91 2.20 6.52 -9.14
N LEU A 92 1.02 7.09 -9.41
CA LEU A 92 -0.20 6.33 -9.71
C LEU A 92 -0.08 5.53 -11.01
N LEU A 93 0.45 6.14 -12.08
CA LEU A 93 0.68 5.46 -13.37
C LEU A 93 1.69 4.32 -13.22
N GLY A 94 2.79 4.57 -12.49
CA GLY A 94 3.81 3.56 -12.21
C GLY A 94 3.27 2.41 -11.36
N ALA A 95 2.54 2.72 -10.29
CA ALA A 95 1.90 1.71 -9.44
C ALA A 95 0.94 0.83 -10.24
N TYR A 96 0.10 1.44 -11.10
CA TYR A 96 -0.81 0.70 -11.97
C TYR A 96 -0.06 -0.20 -12.96
N ALA A 97 0.97 0.32 -13.63
CA ALA A 97 1.79 -0.47 -14.56
C ALA A 97 2.45 -1.68 -13.89
N LEU A 98 2.76 -1.57 -12.59
CA LEU A 98 3.40 -2.61 -11.78
C LEU A 98 2.42 -3.52 -11.03
N GLY A 99 1.12 -3.42 -11.33
CA GLY A 99 0.09 -4.34 -10.84
C GLY A 99 -0.62 -3.93 -9.55
N VAL A 100 -0.35 -2.73 -9.02
CA VAL A 100 -1.15 -2.18 -7.90
C VAL A 100 -2.51 -1.74 -8.45
N ARG A 101 -3.59 -2.10 -7.75
CA ARG A 101 -4.98 -1.83 -8.18
C ARG A 101 -5.80 -1.03 -7.18
N ASN A 102 -5.41 -1.05 -5.90
CA ASN A 102 -6.16 -0.38 -4.84
C ASN A 102 -5.35 0.80 -4.31
N VAL A 103 -5.97 1.97 -4.23
CA VAL A 103 -5.36 3.21 -3.75
C VAL A 103 -6.26 3.85 -2.69
N LEU A 104 -5.65 4.30 -1.60
CA LEU A 104 -6.28 5.14 -0.58
C LEU A 104 -5.65 6.53 -0.63
N SER A 105 -6.40 7.50 -1.15
CA SER A 105 -5.96 8.90 -1.24
C SER A 105 -6.14 9.63 0.08
N LEU A 106 -5.08 10.27 0.57
CA LEU A 106 -5.05 10.97 1.85
C LEU A 106 -4.58 12.42 1.67
N THR A 107 -5.10 13.33 2.48
CA THR A 107 -4.56 14.70 2.55
C THR A 107 -3.13 14.72 3.11
N GLY A 108 -2.83 13.81 4.05
CA GLY A 108 -1.59 13.76 4.82
C GLY A 108 -1.74 14.44 6.18
N ASP A 109 -0.73 14.26 7.04
CA ASP A 109 -0.70 14.88 8.36
C ASP A 109 -0.45 16.39 8.25
N PRO A 110 -1.07 17.23 9.12
CA PRO A 110 -0.75 18.65 9.17
C PRO A 110 0.73 18.88 9.53
N VAL A 111 1.28 19.99 9.06
CA VAL A 111 2.57 20.48 9.57
C VAL A 111 2.29 21.12 10.93
N GLU A 112 2.59 20.42 12.02
CA GLU A 112 2.62 21.06 13.34
C GLU A 112 3.78 22.07 13.33
N SER A 113 3.44 23.35 13.47
CA SER A 113 4.36 24.49 13.58
C SER A 113 4.82 24.72 15.01
#